data_AF-B4M8P0-F1
#
_entry.id   AF-B4M8P0-F1
#
_cell.length_a   1.000
_cell.length_b   1.000
_cell.length_c   1.000
_cell.angle_alpha   90.00
_cell.angle_beta   90.00
_cell.angle_gamma   90.00
#
_symmetry.space_group_name_H-M   'P 1'
#
loop_
_entity.id
_entity.type
_entity.pdbx_description
1 polymer ?
#
loop_
_entity_poly.entity_id
_entity_poly.type
_entity_poly.pdbx_seq_one_letter_code
_entity_poly.pdbx_strand_id
1 'polypeptide(L)'
;MLSHIKISGLLIICLTLSLPRHTLGQFWKLSQYENWKREMLASRESGICYKTQFVNTLNPELRQRQISYCCDGYVNRGSSEILKCEPICAEDCAHGICLSPGYCECAPGYNRERAQCRKHGD
;
A
#
# COMPACT_ATOMS: atom_id res chain seq x y z
N MET A 1 11.81 36.93 -54.71
CA MET A 1 10.86 35.80 -54.55
C MET A 1 11.45 34.53 -53.91
N LEU A 2 12.69 34.48 -53.41
CA LEU A 2 13.24 33.29 -52.72
C LEU A 2 13.22 33.35 -51.17
N SER A 3 12.84 34.48 -50.56
CA SER A 3 12.85 34.63 -49.09
C SER A 3 11.58 34.06 -48.40
N HIS A 4 10.42 34.12 -49.06
CA HIS A 4 9.16 33.59 -48.51
C HIS A 4 9.02 32.06 -48.60
N ILE A 5 9.80 31.41 -49.47
CA ILE A 5 9.80 29.95 -49.64
C ILE A 5 10.46 29.27 -48.45
N LYS A 6 11.49 29.89 -47.86
CA LYS A 6 12.15 29.36 -46.64
C LYS A 6 11.25 29.46 -45.41
N ILE A 7 10.50 30.55 -45.26
CA ILE A 7 9.58 30.76 -44.13
C ILE A 7 8.37 29.83 -44.22
N SER A 8 7.83 29.63 -45.43
CA SER A 8 6.72 28.68 -45.66
C SER A 8 7.16 27.22 -45.45
N GLY A 9 8.39 26.87 -45.85
CA GLY A 9 8.97 25.56 -45.58
C GLY A 9 9.16 25.26 -44.08
N LEU A 10 9.61 26.24 -43.29
CA LEU A 10 9.74 26.13 -41.83
C LEU A 10 8.39 25.94 -41.11
N LEU A 11 7.33 26.63 -41.56
CA LEU A 11 5.97 26.46 -41.04
C LEU A 11 5.38 25.07 -41.37
N ILE A 12 5.67 24.54 -42.56
CA ILE A 12 5.26 23.17 -42.96
C ILE A 12 6.03 22.11 -42.18
N ILE A 13 7.31 22.36 -41.86
CA ILE A 13 8.12 21.47 -41.01
C ILE A 13 7.56 21.43 -39.58
N CYS A 14 7.06 22.53 -39.01
CA CYS A 14 6.38 22.50 -37.70
C CYS A 14 4.99 21.82 -37.71
N LEU A 15 4.29 21.80 -38.84
CA LEU A 15 3.00 21.12 -38.98
C LEU A 15 3.14 19.61 -39.28
N THR A 16 4.25 19.20 -39.91
CA THR A 16 4.56 17.80 -40.25
C THR A 16 5.49 17.12 -39.24
N LEU A 17 6.29 17.88 -38.50
CA LEU A 17 6.78 17.46 -37.18
C LEU A 17 5.61 17.58 -36.21
N SER A 18 4.68 16.64 -36.33
CA SER A 18 3.97 16.14 -35.17
C SER A 18 5.02 15.85 -34.10
N LEU A 19 5.26 16.83 -33.23
CA LEU A 19 5.82 16.64 -31.90
C LEU A 19 5.24 15.31 -31.44
N PRO A 20 6.08 14.29 -31.15
CA PRO A 20 5.60 12.95 -30.88
C PRO A 20 4.44 13.09 -29.91
N ARG A 21 3.23 12.77 -30.40
CA ARG A 21 1.99 12.84 -29.62
C ARG A 21 2.35 12.25 -28.30
N HIS A 22 2.29 13.08 -27.25
CA HIS A 22 2.48 12.78 -25.84
C HIS A 22 3.25 11.48 -25.71
N THR A 23 4.52 11.50 -25.27
CA THR A 23 5.01 10.35 -24.54
C THR A 23 3.91 10.02 -23.53
N LEU A 24 3.08 9.03 -23.88
CA LEU A 24 2.20 8.39 -22.97
C LEU A 24 3.27 7.80 -22.10
N GLY A 25 3.54 8.46 -20.97
CA GLY A 25 4.06 7.73 -19.86
C GLY A 25 3.14 6.54 -19.80
N GLN A 26 3.61 5.39 -20.27
CA GLN A 26 3.02 4.14 -19.88
C GLN A 26 3.47 4.02 -18.43
N PHE A 27 2.88 4.86 -17.56
CA PHE A 27 2.77 4.59 -16.15
C PHE A 27 1.90 3.34 -16.16
N TRP A 28 2.56 2.18 -16.17
CA TRP A 28 1.93 0.86 -16.21
C TRP A 28 0.74 0.91 -15.27
N LYS A 29 -0.48 0.98 -15.82
CA LYS A 29 -1.68 1.08 -14.98
C LYS A 29 -1.72 -0.25 -14.26
N LEU A 30 -1.41 -0.22 -12.97
CA LEU A 30 -1.40 -1.44 -12.16
C LEU A 30 -2.77 -2.11 -12.28
N SER A 31 -2.75 -3.44 -12.20
CA SER A 31 -3.99 -4.21 -12.28
C SER A 31 -4.96 -3.71 -11.21
N GLN A 32 -6.27 -3.85 -11.48
CA GLN A 32 -7.30 -3.48 -10.51
C GLN A 32 -7.03 -4.13 -9.14
N TYR A 33 -6.53 -5.36 -9.14
CA TYR A 33 -6.13 -6.09 -7.94
C TYR A 33 -4.96 -5.43 -7.20
N GLU A 34 -3.89 -5.03 -7.88
CA GLU A 34 -2.74 -4.39 -7.23
C GLU A 34 -3.05 -2.99 -6.70
N ASN A 35 -3.95 -2.25 -7.37
CA ASN A 35 -4.45 -0.98 -6.84
C ASN A 35 -5.27 -1.20 -5.57
N TRP A 36 -6.27 -2.08 -5.63
CA TRP A 36 -7.08 -2.45 -4.47
C TRP A 36 -6.20 -2.92 -3.30
N LYS A 37 -5.23 -3.80 -3.56
CA LYS A 37 -4.32 -4.32 -2.53
C LYS A 37 -3.53 -3.21 -1.84
N ARG A 38 -3.01 -2.24 -2.60
CA ARG A 38 -2.27 -1.11 -2.02
C ARG A 38 -3.16 -0.17 -1.23
N GLU A 39 -4.36 0.13 -1.73
CA GLU A 39 -5.34 0.95 -1.02
C GLU A 39 -5.74 0.29 0.32
N MET A 40 -6.02 -1.01 0.31
CA MET A 40 -6.37 -1.76 1.52
C MET A 40 -5.21 -1.87 2.52
N LEU A 41 -3.97 -2.08 2.04
CA LEU A 41 -2.79 -2.08 2.92
C LEU A 41 -2.49 -0.70 3.50
N ALA A 42 -2.83 0.38 2.79
CA ALA A 42 -2.66 1.76 3.24
C ALA A 42 -3.71 2.17 4.28
N SER A 43 -4.93 1.64 4.19
CA SER A 43 -5.99 1.86 5.19
C SER A 43 -5.85 0.96 6.43
N ARG A 44 -4.95 -0.03 6.37
CA ARG A 44 -4.70 -0.98 7.46
C ARG A 44 -4.10 -0.29 8.68
N GLU A 45 -4.63 -0.61 9.86
CA GLU A 45 -4.05 -0.16 11.13
C GLU A 45 -2.63 -0.70 11.34
N SER A 46 -1.79 0.09 12.02
CA SER A 46 -0.39 -0.28 12.27
C SER A 46 -0.22 -1.45 13.24
N GLY A 47 -1.21 -1.70 14.10
CA GLY A 47 -1.13 -2.74 15.14
C GLY A 47 -0.08 -2.46 16.22
N ILE A 48 0.40 -1.22 16.34
CA ILE A 48 1.41 -0.82 17.33
C ILE A 48 0.71 -0.18 18.53
N CYS A 49 0.88 -0.77 19.69
CA CYS A 49 0.38 -0.31 20.97
C CYS A 49 1.53 0.22 21.84
N TYR A 50 1.22 1.08 22.80
CA TYR A 50 2.19 1.65 23.74
C TYR A 50 1.80 1.31 25.18
N LYS A 51 2.79 1.00 26.01
CA LYS A 51 2.60 0.86 27.45
C LYS A 51 3.72 1.55 28.20
N THR A 52 3.40 1.97 29.40
CA THR A 52 4.36 2.54 30.33
C THR A 52 4.97 1.43 31.17
N GLN A 53 6.29 1.37 31.23
CA GLN A 53 7.04 0.48 32.11
C GLN A 53 7.83 1.31 33.13
N PHE A 54 7.74 0.92 34.39
CA PHE A 54 8.57 1.47 35.46
C PHE A 54 9.87 0.68 35.53
N VAL A 55 11.00 1.35 35.31
CA VAL A 55 12.35 0.80 35.38
C VAL A 55 13.05 1.31 36.63
N ASN A 56 13.94 0.49 37.18
CA ASN A 56 14.75 0.88 38.33
C ASN A 56 15.93 1.72 37.85
N THR A 57 15.89 3.02 38.16
CA THR A 57 16.95 3.98 37.84
C THR A 57 17.43 4.68 39.11
N LEU A 58 18.70 5.12 39.10
CA LEU A 58 19.28 5.92 40.19
C LEU A 58 18.52 7.24 40.39
N ASN A 59 18.04 7.84 39.30
CA ASN A 59 17.17 9.02 39.34
C ASN A 59 15.69 8.59 39.36
N PRO A 60 14.93 8.85 40.44
CA PRO A 60 13.54 8.45 40.58
C PRO A 60 12.58 9.11 39.58
N GLU A 61 12.93 10.29 39.07
CA GLU A 61 12.15 11.02 38.04
C GLU A 61 12.23 10.36 36.65
N LEU A 62 13.22 9.48 36.42
CA LEU A 62 13.43 8.78 35.15
C LEU A 62 12.97 7.31 35.17
N ARG A 63 12.13 6.94 36.15
CA ARG A 63 11.64 5.57 36.26
C ARG A 63 10.67 5.21 35.15
N GLN A 64 10.04 6.17 34.50
CA GLN A 64 8.99 5.90 33.53
C GLN A 64 9.53 5.81 32.09
N ARG A 65 9.40 4.65 31.46
CA ARG A 65 9.72 4.43 30.04
C ARG A 65 8.47 4.06 29.25
N GLN A 66 8.24 4.71 28.10
CA GLN A 66 7.21 4.28 27.14
C GLN A 66 7.80 3.22 26.21
N ILE A 67 7.08 2.12 26.02
CA ILE A 67 7.50 0.96 25.22
C ILE A 67 6.43 0.65 24.18
N SER A 68 6.84 0.49 22.93
CA SER A 68 6.00 0.01 21.85
C SER A 68 6.00 -1.52 21.80
N TYR A 69 4.86 -2.10 21.43
CA TYR A 69 4.68 -3.54 21.25
C TYR A 69 3.52 -3.79 20.28
N CYS A 70 3.37 -5.03 19.79
CA CYS A 70 2.21 -5.37 18.97
C CYS A 70 0.96 -5.50 19.82
N CYS A 71 -0.13 -4.88 19.37
CA CYS A 71 -1.44 -5.01 20.00
C CYS A 71 -1.94 -6.47 20.00
N ASP A 72 -2.95 -6.77 20.81
CA ASP A 72 -3.56 -8.10 20.85
C ASP A 72 -4.08 -8.52 19.47
N GLY A 73 -3.78 -9.75 19.09
CA GLY A 73 -4.09 -10.26 17.75
C GLY A 73 -3.14 -9.81 16.65
N TYR A 74 -2.03 -9.14 16.97
CA TYR A 74 -0.94 -8.84 16.04
C TYR A 74 0.34 -9.57 16.42
N VAL A 75 1.16 -9.89 15.42
CA VAL A 75 2.46 -10.56 15.59
C VAL A 75 3.58 -9.71 15.00
N ASN A 76 4.72 -9.63 15.69
CA ASN A 76 5.91 -8.96 15.14
C ASN A 76 6.55 -9.86 14.06
N ARG A 77 6.45 -9.44 12.81
CA ARG A 77 7.10 -10.05 11.64
C ARG A 77 8.41 -9.35 11.25
N GLY A 78 8.85 -8.38 12.05
CA GLY A 78 10.08 -7.64 11.87
C GLY A 78 11.26 -8.30 12.60
N SER A 79 12.23 -7.48 12.99
CA SER A 79 13.40 -7.89 13.77
C SER A 79 13.32 -7.35 15.21
N SER A 80 14.33 -7.63 16.02
CA SER A 80 14.48 -7.01 17.35
C SER A 80 14.68 -5.48 17.28
N GLU A 81 15.12 -4.96 16.13
CA GLU A 81 15.37 -3.53 15.92
C GLU A 81 14.21 -2.83 15.20
N ILE A 82 13.41 -3.58 14.42
CA ILE A 82 12.31 -3.05 13.63
C ILE A 82 11.02 -3.75 14.06
N LEU A 83 10.16 -3.01 14.77
CA LEU A 83 8.83 -3.50 15.13
C LEU A 83 7.91 -3.44 13.90
N LYS A 84 7.54 -4.61 13.36
CA LYS A 84 6.61 -4.74 12.24
C LYS A 84 5.43 -5.61 12.65
N CYS A 85 4.37 -4.99 13.16
CA CYS A 85 3.19 -5.71 13.60
C CYS A 85 2.28 -6.01 12.41
N GLU A 86 1.98 -7.30 12.21
CA GLU A 86 1.01 -7.77 11.22
C GLU A 86 -0.16 -8.46 11.92
N PRO A 87 -1.41 -8.25 11.47
CA PRO A 87 -2.57 -8.88 12.09
C PRO A 87 -2.52 -10.41 11.91
N ILE A 88 -2.99 -11.11 12.93
CA ILE A 88 -3.16 -12.57 12.91
C ILE A 88 -4.57 -12.85 12.39
N CYS A 89 -4.65 -13.47 11.22
CA CYS A 89 -5.90 -13.99 10.66
C CYS A 89 -5.94 -15.52 10.72
N ALA A 90 -7.15 -16.07 10.59
CA ALA A 90 -7.33 -17.51 10.36
C ALA A 90 -6.61 -17.95 9.08
N GLU A 91 -6.32 -19.25 8.98
CA GLU A 91 -5.42 -19.83 7.95
C GLU A 91 -5.87 -19.55 6.50
N ASP A 92 -7.13 -19.18 6.27
CA ASP A 92 -7.74 -19.12 4.94
C ASP A 92 -8.16 -17.72 4.46
N CYS A 93 -7.41 -16.63 4.73
CA CYS A 93 -7.55 -15.40 3.93
C CYS A 93 -7.10 -15.60 2.45
N ALA A 94 -7.27 -16.79 1.88
CA ALA A 94 -7.04 -17.09 0.49
C ALA A 94 -7.91 -16.16 -0.36
N HIS A 95 -7.35 -15.56 -1.40
CA HIS A 95 -8.03 -14.57 -2.25
C HIS A 95 -8.50 -13.31 -1.51
N GLY A 96 -7.84 -12.96 -0.40
CA GLY A 96 -8.08 -11.73 0.34
C GLY A 96 -6.81 -11.20 1.03
N ILE A 97 -6.98 -10.16 1.83
CA ILE A 97 -5.91 -9.54 2.63
C ILE A 97 -6.37 -9.46 4.08
N CYS A 98 -5.51 -9.85 5.01
CA CYS A 98 -5.73 -9.67 6.44
C CYS A 98 -5.55 -8.19 6.82
N LEU A 99 -6.65 -7.50 7.14
CA LEU A 99 -6.64 -6.08 7.52
C LEU A 99 -6.67 -5.87 9.03
N SER A 100 -7.33 -6.74 9.77
CA SER A 100 -7.35 -6.70 11.23
C SER A 100 -7.49 -8.11 11.82
N PRO A 101 -7.25 -8.30 13.13
CA PRO A 101 -7.28 -9.63 13.73
C PRO A 101 -8.62 -10.33 13.46
N GLY A 102 -8.55 -11.51 12.84
CA GLY A 102 -9.73 -12.29 12.47
C GLY A 102 -10.59 -11.74 11.31
N TYR A 103 -10.14 -10.68 10.62
CA TYR A 103 -10.86 -10.07 9.50
C TYR A 103 -10.03 -10.05 8.21
N CYS A 104 -10.56 -10.71 7.18
CA CYS A 104 -10.03 -10.69 5.82
C CYS A 104 -10.91 -9.79 4.94
N GLU A 105 -10.29 -8.89 4.20
CA GLU A 105 -10.92 -8.16 3.10
C GLU A 105 -10.76 -8.98 1.82
N CYS A 106 -11.87 -9.33 1.16
CA CYS A 106 -11.84 -10.18 -0.03
C CYS A 106 -11.43 -9.39 -1.28
N ALA A 107 -10.65 -10.02 -2.15
CA ALA A 107 -10.26 -9.44 -3.42
C ALA A 107 -11.49 -9.18 -4.32
N PRO A 108 -11.41 -8.23 -5.27
CA PRO A 108 -12.49 -7.98 -6.22
C PRO A 108 -12.94 -9.26 -6.92
N GLY A 109 -14.25 -9.55 -6.87
CA GLY A 109 -14.85 -10.77 -7.42
C GLY A 109 -14.95 -11.94 -6.41
N TYR A 110 -14.48 -11.77 -5.18
CA TYR A 110 -14.65 -12.72 -4.08
C TYR A 110 -15.52 -12.12 -2.98
N ASN A 111 -16.32 -12.97 -2.33
CA ASN A 111 -17.18 -12.63 -1.22
C ASN A 111 -16.82 -13.45 0.02
N ARG A 112 -17.12 -12.90 1.19
CA ARG A 112 -16.86 -13.55 2.47
C ARG A 112 -17.93 -14.60 2.78
N GLU A 113 -17.53 -15.88 2.81
CA GLU A 113 -18.38 -17.02 3.13
C GLU A 113 -17.71 -17.88 4.20
N ARG A 114 -18.39 -18.10 5.34
CA ARG A 114 -17.87 -18.93 6.46
C ARG A 114 -16.42 -18.59 6.85
N ALA A 115 -16.10 -17.29 6.91
CA ALA A 115 -14.77 -16.73 7.21
C ALA A 115 -13.68 -16.90 6.14
N GLN A 116 -14.02 -17.39 4.94
CA GLN A 116 -13.13 -17.52 3.78
C GLN A 116 -13.58 -16.60 2.64
N CYS A 117 -12.68 -16.24 1.72
CA CYS A 117 -13.05 -15.51 0.51
C CYS A 117 -13.25 -16.47 -0.67
N ARG A 118 -14.47 -16.53 -1.21
CA ARG A 118 -14.89 -17.45 -2.29
C ARG A 118 -15.50 -16.67 -3.45
N LYS A 119 -15.44 -17.20 -4.68
CA LYS A 119 -16.17 -16.56 -5.78
C LYS A 119 -17.64 -16.94 -5.73
N HIS A 120 -18.48 -16.05 -6.25
CA HIS A 120 -19.87 -16.37 -6.47
C HIS A 120 -19.98 -17.42 -7.59
N GLY A 121 -20.42 -18.64 -7.24
CA GLY A 121 -20.64 -19.74 -8.19
C GLY A 121 -19.59 -20.84 -8.22
N ASP A 122 -18.69 -20.91 -7.23
CA ASP A 122 -17.83 -22.07 -6.95
C ASP A 122 -18.59 -23.20 -6.22
#